data_AF-A0A0F7HFQ1-F1
#
_entry.id   AF-A0A0F7HFQ1-F1
#
_cell.length_a   1.000
_cell.length_b   1.000
_cell.length_c   1.000
_cell.angle_alpha   90.00
_cell.angle_beta   90.00
_cell.angle_gamma   90.00
#
_symmetry.space_group_name_H-M   'P 1'
#
loop_
_entity.id
_entity.type
_entity.pdbx_description
1 polymer ?
#
loop_
_entity_poly.entity_id
_entity_poly.type
_entity_poly.pdbx_seq_one_letter_code
_entity_poly.pdbx_strand_id
1 'polypeptide(L)'
;MVGNATDLKDLLAKTRPDFTIQNLRDFTDWAEQRVLAGDPSSNLLILASLGLDKDLVREEVQTYFAAYLKDIGKPYPDSLEATVYYFRRCFKILAWSEDENVVWGTLIDTFDRWYEFDSAMLSRVVNYWNGVRSDFVDCFDEEYGYLHVMFPRHFDIPRQKQCDYIRETAKRFFWLLECEYTCSLILKNSS
;
A
#
# COMPACT_ATOMS: atom_id res chain seq x y z
N MET A 1 12.51 2.57 12.90
CA MET A 1 12.56 2.50 11.42
C MET A 1 11.19 2.08 10.93
N VAL A 2 10.37 3.03 10.46
CA VAL A 2 8.96 2.78 10.05
C VAL A 2 8.86 2.27 8.59
N GLY A 3 9.98 2.27 7.85
CA GLY A 3 9.96 2.30 6.39
C GLY A 3 9.42 1.05 5.67
N ASN A 4 9.86 -0.16 6.01
CA ASN A 4 9.62 -1.34 5.16
C ASN A 4 9.00 -2.57 5.86
N ALA A 5 8.84 -2.55 7.19
CA ALA A 5 8.25 -3.70 7.89
C ALA A 5 6.74 -3.76 7.67
N THR A 6 6.22 -4.87 7.15
CA THR A 6 4.77 -5.13 7.01
C THR A 6 4.08 -4.96 8.37
N ASP A 7 2.98 -4.23 8.40
CA ASP A 7 2.13 -4.11 9.60
C ASP A 7 0.71 -4.62 9.37
N LEU A 8 -0.12 -4.61 10.42
CA LEU A 8 -1.47 -5.15 10.35
C LEU A 8 -2.34 -4.47 9.29
N LYS A 9 -2.19 -3.15 9.08
CA LYS A 9 -2.95 -2.45 8.03
C LYS A 9 -2.49 -2.89 6.64
N ASP A 10 -1.19 -3.16 6.46
CA ASP A 10 -0.66 -3.70 5.21
C ASP A 10 -1.21 -5.10 4.89
N LEU A 11 -1.40 -5.95 5.92
CA LEU A 11 -2.01 -7.27 5.75
C LEU A 11 -3.51 -7.17 5.45
N LEU A 12 -4.23 -6.28 6.15
CA LEU A 12 -5.65 -6.02 5.90
C LEU A 12 -5.88 -5.41 4.50
N ALA A 13 -4.94 -4.65 3.95
CA ALA A 13 -5.00 -4.21 2.57
C ALA A 13 -4.98 -5.39 1.58
N LYS A 14 -4.23 -6.45 1.89
CA LYS A 14 -4.05 -7.64 1.05
C LYS A 14 -5.25 -8.58 1.06
N THR A 15 -6.18 -8.41 2.00
CA THR A 15 -7.39 -9.25 2.04
C THR A 15 -8.36 -8.90 0.91
N ARG A 16 -8.14 -7.80 0.20
CA ARG A 16 -8.93 -7.41 -0.96
C ARG A 16 -8.34 -7.98 -2.27
N PRO A 17 -9.06 -8.89 -2.95
CA PRO A 17 -8.55 -9.58 -4.12
C PRO A 17 -8.39 -8.66 -5.34
N ASP A 18 -9.20 -7.61 -5.44
CA ASP A 18 -9.27 -6.74 -6.64
C ASP A 18 -7.99 -5.91 -6.87
N PHE A 19 -7.16 -5.75 -5.84
CA PHE A 19 -6.02 -4.82 -5.87
C PHE A 19 -4.64 -5.46 -5.69
N THR A 20 -4.56 -6.72 -5.25
CA THR A 20 -3.27 -7.30 -4.88
C THR A 20 -3.13 -8.77 -5.24
N ILE A 21 -1.96 -9.11 -5.80
CA ILE A 21 -1.45 -10.48 -5.76
C ILE A 21 -1.04 -10.74 -4.31
N GLN A 22 -1.71 -11.68 -3.65
CA GLN A 22 -1.44 -12.02 -2.26
C GLN A 22 -0.12 -12.81 -2.16
N ASN A 23 0.96 -12.14 -1.75
CA ASN A 23 2.13 -12.84 -1.21
C ASN A 23 1.78 -13.35 0.19
N LEU A 24 1.48 -14.64 0.31
CA LEU A 24 1.10 -15.28 1.58
C LEU A 24 2.23 -15.22 2.62
N ARG A 25 3.49 -15.12 2.18
CA ARG A 25 4.66 -14.99 3.07
C ARG A 25 4.59 -13.74 3.94
N ASP A 26 4.02 -12.66 3.43
CA ASP A 26 3.91 -11.42 4.21
C ASP A 26 3.13 -11.62 5.51
N PHE A 27 2.16 -12.56 5.52
CA PHE A 27 1.38 -12.89 6.71
C PHE A 27 2.18 -13.74 7.70
N THR A 28 2.90 -14.74 7.21
CA THR A 28 3.70 -15.64 8.05
C THR A 28 4.91 -14.93 8.65
N ASP A 29 5.60 -14.11 7.87
CA ASP A 29 6.78 -13.35 8.30
C ASP A 29 6.37 -12.28 9.33
N TRP A 30 5.24 -11.61 9.11
CA TRP A 30 4.67 -10.71 10.10
C TRP A 30 4.28 -11.44 11.38
N ALA A 31 3.66 -12.62 11.28
CA ALA A 31 3.29 -13.41 12.45
C ALA A 31 4.51 -13.85 13.25
N GLU A 32 5.58 -14.29 12.59
CA GLU A 32 6.86 -14.64 13.22
C GLU A 32 7.43 -13.46 14.00
N GLN A 33 7.47 -12.27 13.39
CA GLN A 33 7.93 -11.05 14.07
C GLN A 33 7.11 -10.72 15.32
N ARG A 34 5.79 -10.94 15.28
CA ARG A 34 4.90 -10.72 16.43
C ARG A 34 5.13 -11.74 17.54
N VAL A 35 5.31 -13.01 17.19
CA VAL A 35 5.66 -14.08 18.14
C VAL A 35 6.99 -13.78 18.81
N LEU A 36 8.02 -13.40 18.04
CA LEU A 36 9.33 -13.03 18.57
C LEU A 36 9.26 -11.79 19.48
N ALA A 37 8.31 -10.88 19.23
CA ALA A 37 8.04 -9.73 20.09
C ALA A 37 7.25 -10.08 21.37
N GLY A 38 6.89 -11.35 21.58
CA GLY A 38 6.22 -11.83 22.79
C GLY A 38 4.68 -11.81 22.74
N ASP A 39 4.08 -11.74 21.55
CA ASP A 39 2.62 -11.85 21.40
C ASP A 39 2.15 -13.27 21.78
N PRO A 40 1.26 -13.43 22.78
CA PRO A 40 0.90 -14.74 23.31
C PRO A 40 -0.15 -15.49 22.48
N SER A 41 -0.64 -14.93 21.36
CA SER A 41 -1.70 -15.56 20.57
C SER A 41 -1.25 -16.89 19.97
N SER A 42 -1.97 -17.96 20.29
CA SER A 42 -1.77 -19.28 19.68
C SER A 42 -2.06 -19.26 18.18
N ASN A 43 -2.99 -18.42 17.71
CA ASN A 43 -3.28 -18.27 16.28
C ASN A 43 -2.11 -17.63 15.53
N LEU A 44 -1.39 -16.68 16.14
CA LEU A 44 -0.15 -16.15 15.55
C LEU A 44 0.97 -17.19 15.52
N LEU A 45 1.11 -18.01 16.56
CA LEU A 45 2.09 -19.11 16.57
C LEU A 45 1.82 -20.09 15.42
N ILE A 46 0.57 -20.46 15.20
CA ILE A 46 0.22 -21.34 14.08
C ILE A 46 0.48 -20.64 12.74
N LEU A 47 0.05 -19.39 12.58
CA LEU A 47 0.28 -18.62 11.37
C LEU A 47 1.78 -18.45 11.05
N ALA A 48 2.62 -18.23 12.06
CA ALA A 48 4.07 -18.19 11.91
C ALA A 48 4.63 -19.56 11.49
N SER A 49 4.11 -20.64 12.08
CA SER A 49 4.57 -22.01 11.78
C SER A 49 4.30 -22.44 10.33
N LEU A 50 3.22 -21.93 9.71
CA LEU A 50 2.95 -22.14 8.28
C LEU A 50 4.09 -21.60 7.40
N GLY A 51 4.84 -20.60 7.88
CA GLY A 51 6.01 -20.07 7.20
C GLY A 51 7.13 -21.10 7.00
N LEU A 52 7.12 -22.22 7.72
CA LEU A 52 8.08 -23.32 7.51
C LEU A 52 7.74 -24.19 6.29
N ASP A 53 6.46 -24.19 5.86
CA ASP A 53 6.02 -24.93 4.70
C ASP A 53 6.48 -24.24 3.42
N LYS A 54 6.89 -25.02 2.41
CA LYS A 54 7.31 -24.47 1.12
C LYS A 54 6.13 -23.92 0.34
N ASP A 55 5.00 -24.63 0.38
CA ASP A 55 3.79 -24.34 -0.37
C ASP A 55 2.70 -23.86 0.58
N LEU A 56 2.58 -22.54 0.74
CA LEU A 56 1.57 -21.93 1.60
C LEU A 56 0.16 -22.12 1.02
N VAL A 57 -0.75 -22.66 1.82
CA VAL A 57 -2.16 -22.78 1.47
C VAL A 57 -2.90 -21.50 1.87
N ARG A 58 -3.49 -20.82 0.88
CA ARG A 58 -4.22 -19.54 1.10
C ARG A 58 -5.29 -19.66 2.18
N GLU A 59 -6.08 -20.73 2.13
CA GLU A 59 -7.21 -20.95 3.04
C GLU A 59 -6.75 -21.07 4.49
N GLU A 60 -5.62 -21.75 4.74
CA GLU A 60 -5.06 -21.89 6.09
C GLU A 60 -4.53 -20.56 6.61
N VAL A 61 -3.75 -19.84 5.79
CA VAL A 61 -3.22 -18.50 6.13
C VAL A 61 -4.38 -17.56 6.47
N GLN A 62 -5.43 -17.52 5.65
CA GLN A 62 -6.59 -16.66 5.90
C GLN A 62 -7.38 -17.10 7.13
N THR A 63 -7.51 -18.40 7.38
CA THR A 63 -8.21 -18.94 8.56
C THR A 63 -7.54 -18.51 9.86
N TYR A 64 -6.22 -18.69 9.97
CA TYR A 64 -5.50 -18.32 11.20
C TYR A 64 -5.35 -16.81 11.35
N PHE A 65 -5.23 -16.06 10.26
CA PHE A 65 -5.26 -14.60 10.30
C PHE A 65 -6.63 -14.09 10.78
N ALA A 66 -7.74 -14.66 10.29
CA ALA A 66 -9.09 -14.33 10.75
C ALA A 66 -9.29 -14.66 12.24
N ALA A 67 -8.80 -15.83 12.67
CA ALA A 67 -8.87 -16.24 14.06
C ALA A 67 -8.08 -15.28 14.97
N TYR A 68 -6.89 -14.85 14.56
CA TYR A 68 -6.12 -13.84 15.27
C TYR A 68 -6.87 -12.50 15.37
N LEU A 69 -7.44 -12.00 14.27
CA LEU A 69 -8.22 -10.76 14.29
C LEU A 69 -9.38 -10.83 15.30
N LYS A 70 -10.04 -11.99 15.38
CA LYS A 70 -11.07 -12.26 16.39
C LYS A 70 -10.53 -12.21 17.82
N ASP A 71 -9.36 -12.80 18.09
CA ASP A 71 -8.74 -12.78 19.43
C ASP A 71 -8.50 -11.36 19.93
N ILE A 72 -8.05 -10.46 19.05
CA ILE A 72 -7.77 -9.05 19.39
C ILE A 72 -9.00 -8.14 19.24
N GLY A 73 -10.18 -8.70 18.96
CA GLY A 73 -11.43 -7.95 18.81
C GLY A 73 -11.44 -6.98 17.62
N LYS A 74 -10.61 -7.21 16.60
CA LYS A 74 -10.60 -6.40 15.37
C LYS A 74 -11.45 -7.07 14.29
N PRO A 75 -12.49 -6.39 13.76
CA PRO A 75 -13.20 -6.90 12.59
C PRO A 75 -12.34 -6.77 11.34
N TYR A 76 -12.71 -7.52 10.29
CA TYR A 76 -12.21 -7.23 8.94
C TYR A 76 -12.72 -5.85 8.49
N PRO A 77 -11.89 -5.09 7.76
CA PRO A 77 -12.34 -3.82 7.19
C PRO A 77 -13.44 -4.05 6.16
N ASP A 78 -14.33 -3.09 6.05
CA ASP A 78 -15.24 -3.02 4.91
C ASP A 78 -14.48 -2.69 3.61
N SER A 79 -15.19 -2.68 2.48
CA SER A 79 -14.58 -2.42 1.17
C SER A 79 -13.85 -1.08 1.11
N LEU A 80 -14.42 -0.01 1.69
CA LEU A 80 -13.80 1.31 1.65
C LEU A 80 -12.58 1.37 2.57
N GLU A 81 -12.69 0.87 3.80
CA GLU A 81 -11.57 0.83 4.74
C GLU A 81 -10.40 0.00 4.19
N ALA A 82 -10.69 -1.14 3.56
CA ALA A 82 -9.67 -1.94 2.87
C ALA A 82 -9.03 -1.16 1.71
N THR A 83 -9.81 -0.35 0.98
CA THR A 83 -9.28 0.57 -0.05
C THR A 83 -8.30 1.58 0.53
N VAL A 84 -8.65 2.18 1.68
CA VAL A 84 -7.79 3.16 2.36
C VAL A 84 -6.49 2.50 2.80
N TYR A 85 -6.56 1.29 3.37
CA TYR A 85 -5.36 0.52 3.73
C TYR A 85 -4.51 0.15 2.52
N TYR A 86 -5.11 -0.16 1.38
CA TYR A 86 -4.39 -0.38 0.13
C TYR A 86 -3.59 0.85 -0.30
N PHE A 87 -4.21 2.03 -0.42
CA PHE A 87 -3.49 3.24 -0.80
C PHE A 87 -2.44 3.64 0.24
N ARG A 88 -2.74 3.46 1.53
CA ARG A 88 -1.77 3.66 2.61
C ARG A 88 -0.54 2.78 2.40
N ARG A 89 -0.73 1.49 2.08
CA ARG A 89 0.37 0.57 1.77
C ARG A 89 1.14 1.00 0.53
N CYS A 90 0.47 1.44 -0.54
CA CYS A 90 1.15 1.95 -1.73
C CYS A 90 2.00 3.18 -1.41
N PHE A 91 1.48 4.13 -0.63
CA PHE A 91 2.27 5.29 -0.19
C PHE A 91 3.46 4.89 0.69
N LYS A 92 3.32 3.86 1.52
CA LYS A 92 4.45 3.31 2.29
C LYS A 92 5.57 2.82 1.37
N ILE A 93 5.22 2.02 0.36
CA ILE A 93 6.19 1.50 -0.63
C ILE A 93 6.85 2.65 -1.39
N LEU A 94 6.05 3.59 -1.91
CA LEU A 94 6.55 4.77 -2.62
C LEU A 94 7.47 5.63 -1.75
N ALA A 95 7.19 5.75 -0.44
CA ALA A 95 7.93 6.60 0.48
C ALA A 95 9.29 6.03 0.91
N TRP A 96 9.40 4.71 1.04
CA TRP A 96 10.52 4.06 1.72
C TRP A 96 11.22 2.96 0.92
N SER A 97 10.78 2.65 -0.30
CA SER A 97 11.56 1.78 -1.18
C SER A 97 12.87 2.46 -1.61
N GLU A 98 13.98 1.77 -1.35
CA GLU A 98 15.31 2.16 -1.82
C GLU A 98 15.47 1.87 -3.31
N ASP A 99 14.81 0.82 -3.82
CA ASP A 99 14.80 0.49 -5.24
C ASP A 99 13.85 1.42 -6.00
N GLU A 100 14.39 2.19 -6.94
CA GLU A 100 13.61 3.10 -7.79
C GLU A 100 12.65 2.35 -8.71
N ASN A 101 13.01 1.15 -9.17
CA ASN A 101 12.13 0.36 -10.03
C ASN A 101 10.85 -0.02 -9.30
N VAL A 102 10.95 -0.32 -8.00
CA VAL A 102 9.78 -0.58 -7.15
C VAL A 102 8.94 0.68 -6.96
N VAL A 103 9.56 1.86 -6.81
CA VAL A 103 8.84 3.14 -6.71
C VAL A 103 8.06 3.41 -8.00
N TRP A 104 8.72 3.32 -9.16
CA TRP A 104 8.10 3.54 -10.46
C TRP A 104 7.02 2.50 -10.76
N GLY A 105 7.30 1.21 -10.54
CA GLY A 105 6.33 0.14 -10.72
C GLY A 105 5.10 0.33 -9.85
N THR A 106 5.28 0.68 -8.56
CA THR A 106 4.16 0.95 -7.66
C THR A 106 3.33 2.16 -8.10
N LEU A 107 3.98 3.23 -8.57
CA LEU A 107 3.30 4.42 -9.07
C LEU A 107 2.42 4.07 -10.28
N ILE A 108 2.96 3.30 -11.23
CA ILE A 108 2.25 2.85 -12.43
C ILE A 108 1.09 1.94 -12.04
N ASP A 109 1.36 0.83 -11.35
CA ASP A 109 0.37 -0.19 -11.05
C ASP A 109 -0.82 0.32 -10.22
N THR A 110 -0.56 1.33 -9.38
CA THR A 110 -1.56 1.93 -8.46
C THR A 110 -2.35 3.07 -9.09
N PHE A 111 -1.78 3.85 -10.03
CA PHE A 111 -2.41 5.08 -10.52
C PHE A 111 -2.63 5.11 -12.04
N ASP A 112 -2.44 3.98 -12.72
CA ASP A 112 -2.86 3.77 -14.11
C ASP A 112 -4.34 3.37 -14.25
N ARG A 113 -4.97 2.93 -13.15
CA ARG A 113 -6.33 2.40 -13.16
C ARG A 113 -7.37 3.49 -12.96
N TRP A 114 -8.53 3.30 -13.59
CA TRP A 114 -9.72 4.09 -13.24
C TRP A 114 -10.35 3.54 -11.97
N TYR A 115 -10.49 4.40 -10.97
CA TYR A 115 -11.14 4.03 -9.72
C TYR A 115 -12.43 4.84 -9.54
N GLU A 116 -13.50 4.15 -9.16
CA GLU A 116 -14.72 4.78 -8.67
C GLU A 116 -14.81 4.55 -7.16
N PHE A 117 -14.89 5.64 -6.39
CA PHE A 117 -15.03 5.59 -4.94
C PHE A 117 -16.25 6.37 -4.49
N ASP A 118 -16.93 5.83 -3.48
CA ASP A 118 -18.01 6.54 -2.78
C ASP A 118 -17.47 7.69 -1.92
N SER A 119 -16.16 7.71 -1.63
CA SER A 119 -15.51 8.76 -0.85
C SER A 119 -14.91 9.86 -1.73
N ALA A 120 -15.54 11.03 -1.77
CA ALA A 120 -15.04 12.20 -2.51
C ALA A 120 -13.63 12.62 -2.09
N MET A 121 -13.27 12.42 -0.82
CA MET A 121 -11.92 12.73 -0.32
C MET A 121 -10.89 11.74 -0.88
N LEU A 122 -11.21 10.44 -0.91
CA LEU A 122 -10.35 9.43 -1.52
C LEU A 122 -10.19 9.67 -3.02
N SER A 123 -11.28 10.01 -3.73
CA SER A 123 -11.23 10.36 -5.15
C SER A 123 -10.29 11.52 -5.44
N ARG A 124 -10.27 12.56 -4.58
CA ARG A 124 -9.32 13.67 -4.73
C ARG A 124 -7.87 13.25 -4.52
N VAL A 125 -7.61 12.39 -3.54
CA VAL A 125 -6.27 11.83 -3.30
C VAL A 125 -5.80 11.07 -4.53
N VAL A 126 -6.61 10.14 -5.04
CA VAL A 126 -6.24 9.30 -6.18
C VAL A 126 -6.10 10.12 -7.46
N ASN A 127 -7.00 11.07 -7.73
CA ASN A 127 -6.88 11.94 -8.90
C ASN A 127 -5.61 12.81 -8.89
N TYR A 128 -5.20 13.30 -7.71
CA TYR A 128 -3.92 14.00 -7.59
C TYR A 128 -2.76 13.10 -8.00
N TRP A 129 -2.75 11.85 -7.54
CA TRP A 129 -1.68 10.89 -7.84
C TRP A 129 -1.73 10.36 -9.27
N ASN A 130 -2.90 10.25 -9.90
CA ASN A 130 -3.02 10.02 -11.34
C ASN A 130 -2.34 11.15 -12.13
N GLY A 131 -2.50 12.41 -11.68
CA GLY A 131 -1.77 13.55 -12.24
C GLY A 131 -0.26 13.42 -12.08
N VAL A 132 0.23 13.06 -10.88
CA VAL A 132 1.67 12.82 -10.65
C VAL A 132 2.22 11.70 -11.53
N ARG A 133 1.47 10.60 -11.68
CA ARG A 133 1.83 9.49 -12.56
C ARG A 133 1.86 9.93 -14.02
N SER A 134 0.86 10.67 -14.49
CA SER A 134 0.84 11.17 -15.87
C SER A 134 1.98 12.15 -16.15
N ASP A 135 2.26 13.04 -15.19
CA ASP A 135 3.38 13.98 -15.26
C ASP A 135 4.70 13.23 -15.42
N PHE A 136 4.99 12.15 -14.69
CA PHE A 136 6.33 11.53 -14.73
C PHE A 136 6.46 10.26 -15.58
N VAL A 137 5.36 9.58 -15.90
CA VAL A 137 5.37 8.30 -16.63
C VAL A 137 4.96 8.50 -18.08
N ASP A 138 3.79 9.09 -18.35
CA ASP A 138 3.29 9.23 -19.74
C ASP A 138 4.15 10.16 -20.59
N CYS A 139 4.79 11.11 -19.92
CA CYS A 139 5.63 12.10 -20.59
C CYS A 139 7.10 11.69 -20.60
N PHE A 140 7.46 10.43 -20.29
CA PHE A 140 8.84 9.95 -20.32
C PHE A 140 9.01 8.87 -21.39
N ASP A 141 9.97 9.08 -22.28
CA ASP A 141 10.41 8.10 -23.28
C ASP A 141 11.84 7.62 -22.95
N GLU A 142 12.12 6.32 -23.13
CA GLU A 142 13.43 5.75 -22.78
C GLU A 142 14.55 6.18 -23.72
N GLU A 143 14.25 6.45 -25.00
CA GLU A 143 15.21 6.87 -26.02
C GLU A 143 15.43 8.39 -25.97
N TYR A 144 14.35 9.16 -25.79
CA TYR A 144 14.36 10.62 -25.89
C TYR A 144 14.27 11.36 -24.55
N GLY A 145 14.04 10.64 -23.44
CA GLY A 145 13.79 11.24 -22.14
C GLY A 145 12.41 11.89 -22.07
N TYR A 146 12.28 12.94 -21.26
CA TYR A 146 10.98 13.57 -21.00
C TYR A 146 10.44 14.29 -22.24
N LEU A 147 9.28 13.90 -22.75
CA LEU A 147 8.61 14.47 -23.93
C LEU A 147 8.15 15.92 -23.66
N HIS A 148 8.91 16.87 -24.22
CA HIS A 148 8.81 18.31 -23.95
C HIS A 148 7.48 18.98 -24.33
N VAL A 149 6.64 18.29 -25.10
CA VAL A 149 5.45 18.88 -25.72
C VAL A 149 4.30 19.06 -24.72
N MET A 150 4.27 18.26 -23.65
CA MET A 150 3.16 18.22 -22.70
C MET A 150 3.41 19.12 -21.47
N PHE A 151 4.61 19.07 -20.87
CA PHE A 151 4.93 19.85 -19.67
C PHE A 151 6.37 20.41 -19.70
N PRO A 152 6.60 21.54 -20.40
CA PRO A 152 7.94 22.12 -20.57
C PRO A 152 8.67 22.43 -19.26
N ARG A 153 7.93 22.73 -18.19
CA ARG A 153 8.47 23.02 -16.85
C ARG A 153 9.20 21.84 -16.17
N HIS A 154 9.00 20.61 -16.65
CA HIS A 154 9.61 19.40 -16.07
C HIS A 154 10.86 18.94 -16.83
N PHE A 155 11.22 19.61 -17.93
CA PHE A 155 12.30 19.23 -18.84
C PHE A 155 13.64 18.97 -18.15
N ASP A 156 14.07 19.89 -17.29
CA ASP A 156 15.39 19.84 -16.64
C ASP A 156 15.38 19.11 -15.30
N ILE A 157 14.27 18.43 -14.94
CA ILE A 157 14.18 17.72 -13.66
C ILE A 157 14.75 16.31 -13.85
N PRO A 158 15.92 15.98 -13.27
CA PRO A 158 16.47 14.64 -13.38
C PRO A 158 15.54 13.59 -12.79
N ARG A 159 15.51 12.39 -13.36
CA ARG A 159 14.66 11.27 -12.89
C ARG A 159 14.82 10.99 -11.39
N GLN A 160 16.04 11.12 -10.86
CA GLN A 160 16.31 11.05 -9.43
C GLN A 160 15.49 12.06 -8.63
N LYS A 161 15.45 13.34 -9.04
CA LYS A 161 14.69 14.38 -8.35
C LYS A 161 13.17 14.16 -8.46
N GLN A 162 12.70 13.57 -9.56
CA GLN A 162 11.29 13.16 -9.69
C GLN A 162 10.98 12.03 -8.71
N CYS A 163 11.87 11.02 -8.60
CA CYS A 163 11.74 9.94 -7.63
C CYS A 163 11.76 10.46 -6.18
N ASP A 164 12.66 11.39 -5.87
CA ASP A 164 12.73 12.05 -4.55
C ASP A 164 11.44 12.83 -4.24
N TYR A 165 10.89 13.53 -5.23
CA TYR A 165 9.59 14.20 -5.09
C TYR A 165 8.46 13.21 -4.81
N ILE A 166 8.41 12.09 -5.52
CA ILE A 166 7.44 11.01 -5.29
C ILE A 166 7.57 10.47 -3.86
N ARG A 167 8.79 10.15 -3.42
CA ARG A 167 9.06 9.65 -2.07
C ARG A 167 8.60 10.63 -1.00
N GLU A 168 9.00 11.89 -1.08
CA GLU A 168 8.64 12.92 -0.10
C GLU A 168 7.14 13.24 -0.09
N THR A 169 6.51 13.23 -1.26
CA THR A 169 5.05 13.42 -1.36
C THR A 169 4.31 12.22 -0.77
N ALA A 170 4.74 11.00 -1.09
CA ALA A 170 4.14 9.76 -0.58
C ALA A 170 4.22 9.70 0.95
N LYS A 171 5.34 10.12 1.57
CA LYS A 171 5.47 10.23 3.03
C LYS A 171 4.35 11.07 3.64
N ARG A 172 4.03 12.22 3.05
CA ARG A 172 2.96 13.10 3.56
C ARG A 172 1.60 12.41 3.48
N PHE A 173 1.29 11.78 2.36
CA PHE A 173 0.01 11.06 2.18
C PHE A 173 -0.09 9.83 3.06
N PHE A 174 1.01 9.10 3.26
CA PHE A 174 1.07 8.01 4.23
C PHE A 174 0.68 8.50 5.63
N TRP A 175 1.30 9.60 6.11
CA TRP A 175 0.99 10.14 7.44
C TRP A 175 -0.44 10.68 7.53
N LEU A 176 -0.99 11.23 6.44
CA LEU A 176 -2.41 11.58 6.37
C LEU A 176 -3.30 10.36 6.54
N LEU A 177 -2.95 9.21 5.96
CA LEU A 177 -3.71 7.96 6.12
C LEU A 177 -3.37 7.18 7.41
N GLU A 178 -2.36 7.60 8.16
CA GLU A 178 -2.12 7.13 9.53
C GLU A 178 -2.92 7.94 10.56
N CYS A 179 -3.31 9.17 10.23
CA CYS A 179 -4.08 10.04 11.10
C CYS A 179 -5.53 9.55 11.22
N GLU A 180 -5.94 9.15 12.43
CA GLU A 180 -7.30 8.65 12.70
C GLU A 180 -8.39 9.65 12.29
N TYR A 181 -8.17 10.95 12.55
CA TYR A 181 -9.10 11.99 12.16
C TYR A 181 -9.31 12.03 10.64
N THR A 182 -8.22 12.05 9.87
CA THR A 182 -8.27 12.06 8.40
C THR A 182 -8.92 10.80 7.85
N CYS A 183 -8.58 9.62 8.37
CA CYS A 183 -9.23 8.38 8.01
C CYS A 183 -10.73 8.41 8.33
N SER A 184 -11.12 8.93 9.49
CA SER A 184 -12.53 9.05 9.84
C SER A 184 -13.30 9.95 8.87
N LEU A 185 -12.69 11.00 8.32
CA LEU A 185 -13.31 11.86 7.30
C LEU A 185 -13.46 11.14 5.96
N ILE A 186 -12.47 10.34 5.57
CA ILE A 186 -12.53 9.54 4.35
C ILE A 186 -13.65 8.49 4.45
N LEU A 187 -13.79 7.86 5.62
CA LEU A 187 -14.76 6.79 5.88
C LEU A 187 -16.18 7.30 6.19
N LYS A 188 -16.33 8.53 6.71
CA LYS A 188 -17.65 9.07 7.14
C LYS A 188 -18.62 9.42 6.01
N ASN A 189 -18.16 9.51 4.77
CA ASN A 189 -18.99 10.01 3.65
C ASN A 189 -19.46 8.91 2.67
N SER A 190 -19.46 7.65 3.09
CA SER A 190 -20.07 6.54 2.34
C SER A 190 -21.51 6.33 2.75
N SER A 191 -22.35 7.33 2.50
CA SER A 191 -23.79 7.31 2.79
C SER A 191 -24.55 7.85 1.60
#